data_AF-A0A1G9QVL6-F1
#
_entry.id   AF-A0A1G9QVL6-F1
#
_cell.length_a   1.000
_cell.length_b   1.000
_cell.length_c   1.000
_cell.angle_alpha   90.00
_cell.angle_beta   90.00
_cell.angle_gamma   90.00
#
_symmetry.space_group_name_H-M   'P 1'
#
loop_
_entity.id
_entity.type
_entity.pdbx_description
1 polymer ?
#
loop_
_entity_poly.entity_id
_entity_poly.type
_entity_poly.pdbx_seq_one_letter_code
_entity_poly.pdbx_strand_id
1 'polypeptide(L)'
;MGWTSAEHRGATATEHVQVDLGARRAFSAVTLWPRNDQAADGRSFPADFTITGSDDGVSWSAPLYRGTGHGNGQAVHGPQTSAVPGSAYRYVRITATKLGLPVTEASGHVHRFHLAELDITA
;
A
#
# COMPACT_ATOMS: atom_id res chain seq x y z
N MET A 1 -8.31 6.12 -12.57
CA MET A 1 -8.93 6.42 -11.25
C MET A 1 -8.35 5.42 -10.26
N GLY A 2 -8.15 5.82 -8.99
CA GLY A 2 -7.52 4.98 -7.96
C GLY A 2 -7.67 5.60 -6.57
N TRP A 3 -6.97 5.08 -5.57
CA TRP A 3 -6.94 5.62 -4.22
C TRP A 3 -5.69 6.49 -3.99
N THR A 4 -5.83 7.50 -3.13
CA THR A 4 -4.76 8.46 -2.80
C THR A 4 -4.86 8.90 -1.34
N SER A 5 -3.73 8.86 -0.64
CA SER A 5 -3.60 9.35 0.74
C SER A 5 -3.50 10.88 0.84
N ALA A 6 -3.38 11.37 2.09
CA ALA A 6 -3.01 12.76 2.34
C ALA A 6 -1.62 13.10 1.77
N GLU A 7 -1.41 14.39 1.52
CA GLU A 7 -0.15 14.96 1.01
C GLU A 7 0.90 15.09 2.12
N HIS A 8 2.15 14.75 1.80
CA HIS A 8 3.31 14.95 2.68
C HIS A 8 4.47 15.63 1.96
N ARG A 9 5.27 16.38 2.73
CA ARG A 9 6.49 17.05 2.23
C ARG A 9 7.72 16.15 2.20
N GLY A 10 7.65 14.97 2.78
CA GLY A 10 8.77 14.03 2.85
C GLY A 10 8.33 12.58 2.86
N ALA A 11 9.25 11.70 2.50
CA ALA A 11 8.98 10.26 2.34
C ALA A 11 8.84 9.50 3.67
N THR A 12 9.22 10.08 4.81
CA THR A 12 9.21 9.39 6.12
C THR A 12 7.84 9.38 6.81
N ALA A 13 6.82 10.00 6.19
CA ALA A 13 5.46 9.94 6.68
C ALA A 13 4.87 8.52 6.53
N THR A 14 3.87 8.22 7.36
CA THR A 14 3.14 6.96 7.33
C THR A 14 1.73 7.19 6.83
N GLU A 15 1.29 6.35 5.89
CA GLU A 15 -0.06 6.37 5.33
C GLU A 15 -0.57 4.93 5.18
N HIS A 16 -1.89 4.75 5.21
CA HIS A 16 -2.45 3.40 5.10
C HIS A 16 -3.74 3.36 4.32
N VAL A 17 -3.97 2.21 3.71
CA VAL A 17 -5.26 1.80 3.16
C VAL A 17 -5.71 0.54 3.88
N GLN A 18 -7.01 0.43 4.12
CA GLN A 18 -7.63 -0.68 4.83
C GLN A 18 -8.83 -1.20 4.03
N VAL A 19 -9.00 -2.52 4.05
CA VAL A 19 -10.15 -3.21 3.48
C VAL A 19 -10.87 -3.97 4.60
N ASP A 20 -12.19 -3.79 4.72
CA ASP A 20 -13.07 -4.70 5.46
C ASP A 20 -13.53 -5.79 4.48
N LEU A 21 -13.19 -7.05 4.75
CA LEU A 21 -13.59 -8.21 3.95
C LEU A 21 -15.05 -8.64 4.20
N GLY A 22 -15.75 -7.92 5.08
CA GLY A 22 -17.15 -8.15 5.48
C GLY A 22 -17.33 -9.29 6.49
N ALA A 23 -16.37 -10.21 6.57
CA ALA A 23 -16.31 -11.31 7.53
C ALA A 23 -14.86 -11.76 7.70
N ARG A 24 -14.59 -12.56 8.74
CA ARG A 24 -13.29 -13.18 8.95
C ARG A 24 -13.02 -14.20 7.83
N ARG A 25 -12.02 -13.92 6.99
CA ARG A 25 -11.65 -14.72 5.82
C ARG A 25 -10.15 -14.98 5.80
N ALA A 26 -9.74 -16.19 5.41
CA ALA A 26 -8.34 -16.48 5.11
C ALA A 26 -7.95 -15.83 3.79
N PHE A 27 -6.70 -15.38 3.71
CA PHE A 27 -6.09 -14.86 2.48
C PHE A 27 -4.61 -15.25 2.43
N SER A 28 -4.11 -15.54 1.24
CA SER A 28 -2.75 -16.02 0.97
C SER A 28 -1.87 -14.98 0.27
N ALA A 29 -2.47 -13.96 -0.34
CA ALA A 29 -1.74 -12.88 -0.99
C ALA A 29 -2.49 -11.54 -0.99
N VAL A 30 -1.70 -10.47 -1.10
CA VAL A 30 -2.18 -9.11 -1.38
C VAL A 30 -1.45 -8.61 -2.62
N THR A 31 -2.20 -8.08 -3.59
CA THR A 31 -1.62 -7.44 -4.78
C THR A 31 -1.89 -5.95 -4.74
N LEU A 32 -0.84 -5.17 -4.89
CA LEU A 32 -0.90 -3.72 -4.99
C LEU A 32 -0.59 -3.31 -6.42
N TRP A 33 -1.50 -2.59 -7.05
CA TRP A 33 -1.29 -2.05 -8.38
C TRP A 33 -0.88 -0.58 -8.26
N PRO A 34 0.35 -0.21 -8.66
CA PRO A 34 0.74 1.18 -8.79
C PRO A 34 -0.21 1.91 -9.75
N ARG A 35 -0.30 3.23 -9.61
CA ARG A 35 -0.95 4.05 -10.63
C ARG A 35 -0.25 3.86 -11.98
N ASN A 36 -1.03 3.84 -13.04
CA ASN A 36 -0.56 3.64 -14.42
C ASN A 36 -0.91 4.82 -15.35
N ASP A 37 -1.15 6.00 -14.79
CA ASP A 37 -1.48 7.20 -15.55
C ASP A 37 -0.23 8.02 -15.89
N GLN A 38 -0.13 8.51 -17.13
CA GLN A 38 1.12 9.02 -17.74
C GLN A 38 1.94 9.97 -16.86
N ALA A 39 1.32 10.93 -16.17
CA ALA A 39 2.05 11.97 -15.44
C ALA A 39 2.68 11.48 -14.11
N ALA A 40 2.18 10.37 -13.55
CA ALA A 40 2.59 9.86 -12.24
C ALA A 40 2.74 8.33 -12.21
N ASP A 41 2.88 7.71 -13.39
CA ASP A 41 2.95 6.25 -13.56
C ASP A 41 4.03 5.65 -12.64
N GLY A 42 3.59 4.74 -11.77
CA GLY A 42 4.40 4.05 -10.78
C GLY A 42 4.98 4.90 -9.65
N ARG A 43 4.80 6.23 -9.66
CA ARG A 43 5.23 7.13 -8.59
C ARG A 43 4.26 7.03 -7.41
N SER A 44 4.75 7.39 -6.22
CA SER A 44 3.98 7.28 -4.96
C SER A 44 3.52 5.86 -4.60
N PHE A 45 4.02 4.81 -5.27
CA PHE A 45 4.01 3.46 -4.72
C PHE A 45 4.97 3.40 -3.51
N PRO A 46 4.57 2.84 -2.36
CA PRO A 46 5.36 2.93 -1.14
C PRO A 46 6.70 2.21 -1.29
N ALA A 47 7.78 2.85 -0.86
CA ALA A 47 9.11 2.25 -0.88
C ALA A 47 9.21 1.14 0.18
N ASP A 48 8.65 1.39 1.37
CA ASP A 48 8.58 0.41 2.45
C ASP A 48 7.14 0.34 2.97
N PHE A 49 6.64 -0.88 3.21
CA PHE A 49 5.30 -1.08 3.75
C PHE A 49 5.16 -2.39 4.53
N THR A 50 4.12 -2.46 5.34
CA THR A 50 3.71 -3.68 6.05
C THR A 50 2.29 -4.09 5.66
N ILE A 51 2.02 -5.39 5.73
CA ILE A 51 0.67 -5.95 5.64
C ILE A 51 0.31 -6.52 7.01
N THR A 52 -0.84 -6.13 7.53
CA THR A 52 -1.35 -6.58 8.84
C THR A 52 -2.81 -7.00 8.74
N GLY A 53 -3.21 -7.93 9.60
CA GLY A 53 -4.59 -8.37 9.76
C GLY A 53 -5.19 -7.87 11.07
N SER A 54 -6.51 -7.74 11.10
CA SER A 54 -7.28 -7.42 12.31
C SER A 54 -8.67 -8.06 12.27
N ASP A 55 -9.19 -8.45 13.44
CA ASP A 55 -10.57 -8.94 13.57
C ASP A 55 -11.56 -7.81 13.95
N ASP A 56 -11.09 -6.73 14.58
CA ASP A 56 -11.90 -5.63 15.11
C ASP A 56 -11.67 -4.29 14.39
N GLY A 57 -10.65 -4.19 13.54
CA GLY A 57 -10.26 -2.96 12.83
C GLY A 57 -9.49 -1.95 13.69
N VAL A 58 -9.20 -2.30 14.94
CA VAL A 58 -8.55 -1.43 15.94
C VAL A 58 -7.21 -2.03 16.38
N SER A 59 -7.19 -3.32 16.70
CA SER A 59 -6.03 -4.07 17.15
C SER A 59 -5.44 -4.86 15.98
N TRP A 60 -4.15 -4.67 15.70
CA TRP A 60 -3.49 -5.22 14.51
C TRP A 60 -2.49 -6.31 14.88
N SER A 61 -2.40 -7.34 14.04
CA SER A 61 -1.42 -8.41 14.18
C SER A 61 0.02 -7.90 14.04
N ALA A 62 0.98 -8.75 14.40
CA ALA A 62 2.34 -8.58 13.87
C ALA A 62 2.29 -8.57 12.33
N PRO A 63 3.22 -7.87 11.65
CA PRO A 63 3.24 -7.84 10.18
C PRO A 63 3.30 -9.23 9.59
N LEU A 64 2.32 -9.53 8.73
CA LEU A 64 2.25 -10.74 7.93
C LEU A 64 3.25 -10.69 6.77
N TYR A 65 3.59 -9.47 6.33
CA TYR A 65 4.59 -9.19 5.33
C TYR A 65 5.27 -7.84 5.60
N ARG A 66 6.53 -7.72 5.19
CA ARG A 66 7.33 -6.47 5.20
C ARG A 66 7.99 -6.31 3.84
N GLY A 67 7.57 -5.30 3.09
CA GLY A 67 8.21 -4.87 1.85
C GLY A 67 9.18 -3.74 2.14
N THR A 68 10.37 -3.77 1.53
CA THR A 68 11.39 -2.73 1.69
C THR A 68 12.09 -2.44 0.37
N GLY A 69 12.41 -1.18 0.12
CA GLY A 69 13.18 -0.76 -1.04
C GLY A 69 12.47 -0.94 -2.38
N HIS A 70 11.12 -1.00 -2.39
CA HIS A 70 10.36 -1.12 -3.64
C HIS A 70 10.69 0.03 -4.59
N GLY A 71 10.87 -0.32 -5.87
CA GLY A 71 11.26 0.59 -6.94
C GLY A 71 12.75 0.98 -6.93
N ASN A 72 13.48 0.79 -5.83
CA ASN A 72 14.90 1.15 -5.73
C ASN A 72 15.21 2.58 -6.26
N GLY A 73 14.38 3.55 -5.87
CA GLY A 73 14.48 4.94 -6.34
C GLY A 73 13.95 5.18 -7.75
N GLN A 74 13.31 4.20 -8.37
CA GLN A 74 12.60 4.29 -9.65
C GLN A 74 11.08 4.10 -9.45
N ALA A 75 10.31 4.44 -10.48
CA ALA A 75 8.87 4.16 -10.50
C ALA A 75 8.62 2.65 -10.50
N VAL A 76 7.54 2.23 -9.84
CA VAL A 76 7.14 0.82 -9.74
C VAL A 76 6.02 0.55 -10.71
N HIS A 77 6.16 -0.46 -11.58
CA HIS A 77 5.15 -0.78 -12.60
C HIS A 77 4.65 -2.21 -12.45
N GLY A 78 3.41 -2.43 -12.92
CA GLY A 78 2.77 -3.73 -12.86
C GLY A 78 2.40 -4.17 -11.43
N PRO A 79 1.71 -5.31 -11.31
CA PRO A 79 1.22 -5.80 -10.02
C PRO A 79 2.38 -6.14 -9.09
N GLN A 80 2.26 -5.69 -7.84
CA GLN A 80 3.18 -6.05 -6.76
C GLN A 80 2.46 -6.99 -5.82
N THR A 81 2.69 -8.30 -6.00
CA THR A 81 2.03 -9.35 -5.19
C THR A 81 2.94 -9.80 -4.04
N SER A 82 2.40 -9.76 -2.84
CA SER A 82 3.06 -10.21 -1.62
C SER A 82 2.31 -11.40 -1.05
N ALA A 83 2.99 -12.55 -0.95
CA ALA A 83 2.46 -13.71 -0.25
C ALA A 83 2.47 -13.46 1.28
N VAL A 84 1.45 -13.94 1.96
CA VAL A 84 1.31 -13.86 3.42
C VAL A 84 1.05 -15.25 4.02
N PRO A 85 1.32 -15.46 5.32
CA PRO A 85 0.84 -16.65 6.02
C PRO A 85 -0.69 -16.66 5.96
N GLY A 86 -1.29 -17.72 5.39
CA GLY A 86 -2.73 -17.92 5.11
C GLY A 86 -3.70 -17.81 6.29
N SER A 87 -3.64 -16.71 7.02
CA SER A 87 -4.32 -16.44 8.29
C SER A 87 -5.66 -15.78 8.03
N ALA A 88 -6.63 -16.03 8.92
CA ALA A 88 -7.97 -15.47 8.78
C ALA A 88 -8.16 -14.20 9.62
N TYR A 89 -8.56 -13.11 8.95
CA TYR A 89 -8.86 -11.81 9.54
C TYR A 89 -10.08 -11.19 8.87
N ARG A 90 -10.73 -10.23 9.52
CA ARG A 90 -11.82 -9.45 8.90
C ARG A 90 -11.30 -8.25 8.13
N TYR A 91 -10.28 -7.58 8.66
CA TYR A 91 -9.67 -6.41 8.07
C TYR A 91 -8.24 -6.70 7.64
N VAL A 92 -7.85 -6.14 6.50
CA VAL A 92 -6.46 -6.12 6.03
C VAL A 92 -6.04 -4.68 5.87
N ARG A 93 -4.86 -4.33 6.39
CA ARG A 93 -4.29 -2.99 6.26
C ARG A 93 -2.90 -3.06 5.68
N ILE A 94 -2.67 -2.18 4.70
CA ILE A 94 -1.37 -1.93 4.11
C ILE A 94 -0.92 -0.57 4.64
N THR A 95 0.18 -0.57 5.37
CA THR A 95 0.75 0.64 5.95
C THR A 95 2.06 0.96 5.26
N ALA A 96 2.10 2.04 4.48
CA ALA A 96 3.33 2.59 3.97
C ALA A 96 4.13 3.16 5.13
N THR A 97 5.28 2.56 5.44
CA THR A 97 6.22 3.06 6.47
C THR A 97 7.28 3.98 5.88
N LYS A 98 7.39 4.00 4.55
CA LYS A 98 8.13 4.99 3.76
C LYS A 98 7.42 5.21 2.43
N LEU A 99 6.99 6.44 2.17
CA LEU A 99 6.34 6.82 0.93
C LEU A 99 7.32 6.73 -0.25
N GLY A 100 6.75 6.58 -1.44
CA GLY A 100 7.48 6.43 -2.69
C GLY A 100 8.07 7.72 -3.25
N LEU A 101 8.48 7.64 -4.52
CA LEU A 101 8.90 8.81 -5.29
C LEU A 101 7.84 9.91 -5.28
N PRO A 102 8.24 11.19 -5.16
CA PRO A 102 7.31 12.30 -5.13
C PRO A 102 6.66 12.49 -6.50
N VAL A 103 5.44 13.02 -6.49
CA VAL A 103 4.72 13.50 -7.68
C VAL A 103 4.73 15.03 -7.70
N THR A 104 4.63 15.60 -8.89
CA THR A 104 4.50 17.06 -9.06
C THR A 104 3.03 17.43 -9.06
N GLU A 105 2.62 18.23 -8.09
CA GLU A 105 1.27 18.79 -7.97
C GLU A 105 1.35 20.32 -7.89
N ALA A 106 0.21 21.01 -7.85
CA ALA A 106 0.17 22.48 -7.74
C ALA A 106 0.90 23.01 -6.48
N SER A 107 0.96 22.21 -5.43
CA SER A 107 1.64 22.47 -4.17
C SER A 107 3.16 22.23 -4.22
N GLY A 108 3.70 21.74 -5.35
CA GLY A 108 5.11 21.39 -5.54
C GLY A 108 5.35 19.88 -5.63
N HIS A 109 6.58 19.44 -5.32
CA HIS A 109 6.89 18.01 -5.19
C HIS A 109 6.38 17.49 -3.85
N VAL A 110 5.55 16.46 -3.91
CA VAL A 110 4.86 15.91 -2.74
C VAL A 110 4.90 14.39 -2.73
N HIS A 111 4.90 13.82 -1.53
CA HIS A 111 4.87 12.38 -1.30
C HIS A 111 3.47 11.96 -0.85
N ARG A 112 3.00 10.85 -1.40
CA ARG A 112 1.72 10.22 -1.08
C ARG A 112 1.86 8.71 -1.15
N PHE A 113 0.87 7.99 -0.66
CA PHE A 113 0.64 6.58 -0.97
C PHE A 113 -0.49 6.48 -2.00
N HIS A 114 -0.16 6.03 -3.21
CA HIS A 114 -1.08 5.89 -4.33
C HIS A 114 -1.19 4.46 -4.82
N LEU A 115 -2.41 4.05 -5.15
CA LEU A 115 -2.71 2.78 -5.79
C LEU A 115 -3.77 2.97 -6.88
N ALA A 116 -3.62 2.28 -8.00
CA ALA A 116 -4.72 2.08 -8.94
C ALA A 116 -5.75 1.11 -8.35
N GLU A 117 -5.26 0.01 -7.79
CA GLU A 117 -6.08 -1.11 -7.31
C GLU A 117 -5.35 -1.85 -6.17
N LEU A 118 -6.13 -2.56 -5.36
CA LEU A 118 -5.68 -3.42 -4.29
C LEU A 118 -6.55 -4.67 -4.28
N ASP A 119 -5.90 -5.83 -4.39
CA ASP A 119 -6.55 -7.14 -4.36
C ASP A 119 -6.16 -7.94 -3.13
N ILE A 120 -7.13 -8.65 -2.55
CA ILE A 120 -6.93 -9.64 -1.49
C ILE A 120 -7.30 -11.02 -2.04
N THR A 121 -6.33 -11.93 -2.10
CA THR A 121 -6.49 -13.26 -2.72
C THR A 121 -6.50 -14.35 -1.65
N ALA A 122 -7.44 -15.31 -1.78
CA ALA A 122 -7.58 -16.46 -0.88
C ALA A 122 -6.39 -17.42 -0.92
#